data_AF-A0A2Z6AYU1-F1
#
_entry.id   AF-A0A2Z6AYU1-F1
#
_cell.length_a   1.000
_cell.length_b   1.000
_cell.length_c   1.000
_cell.angle_alpha   90.00
_cell.angle_beta   90.00
_cell.angle_gamma   90.00
#
_symmetry.space_group_name_H-M   'P 1'
#
loop_
_entity.id
_entity.type
_entity.pdbx_description
1 polymer ?
#
loop_
_entity_poly.entity_id
_entity_poly.type
_entity_poly.pdbx_seq_one_letter_code
_entity_poly.pdbx_strand_id
1 'polypeptide(L)'
;MLQPGMDIMMQRGKQRPVVVRVDRRDARGFWVGFQHVQGRVRQDHLRTFRGAEVQAVRVPEGFQKVLPGVLVADTEREEGIK
;
A
#
# COMPACT_ATOMS: atom_id res chain seq x y z
N MET A 1 -4.01 1.28 -9.01
CA MET A 1 -3.11 0.13 -9.11
C MET A 1 -2.02 0.30 -8.06
N LEU A 2 -1.76 -0.66 -7.17
CA LEU A 2 -0.66 -0.55 -6.19
C LEU A 2 0.65 -1.02 -6.81
N GLN A 3 1.74 -0.33 -6.49
CA GLN A 3 3.08 -0.65 -6.99
C GLN A 3 4.14 -0.47 -5.89
N PRO A 4 5.22 -1.26 -5.91
CA PRO A 4 6.41 -1.00 -5.10
C PRO A 4 6.89 0.44 -5.21
N GLY A 5 7.32 1.02 -4.11
CA GLY A 5 7.81 2.39 -4.04
C GLY A 5 6.74 3.46 -3.81
N MET A 6 5.44 3.12 -3.93
CA MET A 6 4.35 4.05 -3.63
C MET A 6 4.18 4.27 -2.12
N ASP A 7 3.83 5.49 -1.73
CA ASP A 7 3.34 5.76 -0.39
C ASP A 7 1.82 5.71 -0.37
N ILE A 8 1.25 4.99 0.60
CA ILE A 8 -0.18 4.88 0.79
C ILE A 8 -0.56 5.20 2.23
N MET A 9 -1.81 5.59 2.44
CA MET A 9 -2.42 5.61 3.76
C MET A 9 -3.33 4.39 3.90
N MET A 10 -3.06 3.53 4.87
CA MET A 10 -3.90 2.36 5.17
C MET A 10 -4.53 2.48 6.56
N GLN A 11 -5.68 1.86 6.74
CA GLN A 11 -6.34 1.72 8.04
C GLN A 11 -6.85 0.29 8.21
N ARG A 12 -6.43 -0.37 9.29
CA ARG A 12 -6.87 -1.72 9.65
C ARG A 12 -7.89 -1.65 10.79
N GLY A 13 -9.16 -1.94 10.48
CA GLY A 13 -10.25 -1.89 11.46
C GLY A 13 -10.36 -0.52 12.15
N LYS A 14 -10.42 -0.51 13.49
CA LYS A 14 -10.54 0.72 14.30
C LYS A 14 -9.19 1.39 14.63
N GLN A 15 -8.08 0.92 14.06
CA GLN A 15 -6.77 1.50 14.32
C GLN A 15 -6.63 2.89 13.66
N ARG A 16 -5.69 3.69 14.15
CA ARG A 16 -5.34 4.96 13.50
C ARG A 16 -4.74 4.69 12.11
N PRO A 17 -5.08 5.48 11.09
CA PRO A 17 -4.44 5.38 9.78
C PRO A 17 -2.93 5.56 9.90
N VAL A 18 -2.19 4.81 9.08
CA VAL A 18 -0.73 4.90 9.00
C VAL A 18 -0.29 5.04 7.55
N VAL A 19 0.83 5.74 7.35
CA VAL A 19 1.46 5.84 6.02
C VAL A 19 2.43 4.68 5.85
N VAL A 20 2.35 3.99 4.72
CA VAL A 20 3.16 2.81 4.39
C VAL A 20 3.76 2.98 3.00
N ARG A 21 5.07 2.75 2.89
CA ARG A 21 5.77 2.59 1.62
C ARG A 21 5.59 1.16 1.14
N VAL A 22 4.95 0.95 0.01
CA VAL A 22 4.74 -0.36 -0.60
C VAL A 22 6.09 -0.95 -1.02
N ASP A 23 6.33 -2.21 -0.68
CA ASP A 23 7.54 -2.94 -1.04
C ASP A 23 7.24 -4.01 -2.08
N ARG A 24 6.34 -4.95 -1.77
CA ARG A 24 6.04 -6.09 -2.64
C ARG A 24 4.67 -6.69 -2.38
N ARG A 25 4.27 -7.62 -3.24
CA ARG A 25 3.15 -8.52 -2.99
C ARG A 25 3.69 -9.88 -2.51
N ASP A 26 3.09 -10.44 -1.47
CA ASP A 26 3.44 -11.78 -0.99
C ASP A 26 2.69 -12.88 -1.77
N ALA A 27 3.16 -14.12 -1.66
CA ALA A 27 2.57 -15.26 -2.37
C ALA A 27 1.11 -15.58 -1.95
N ARG A 28 0.64 -15.00 -0.84
CA ARG A 28 -0.75 -15.15 -0.35
C ARG A 28 -1.65 -14.01 -0.85
N GLY A 29 -1.13 -13.14 -1.70
CA GLY A 29 -1.85 -12.03 -2.30
C GLY A 29 -1.93 -10.77 -1.45
N PHE A 30 -1.24 -10.70 -0.31
CA PHE A 30 -1.17 -9.50 0.53
C PHE A 30 -0.10 -8.54 0.00
N TRP A 31 -0.36 -7.25 0.14
CA TRP A 31 0.68 -6.24 -0.02
C TRP A 31 1.50 -6.13 1.25
N VAL A 32 2.80 -5.94 1.07
CA VAL A 32 3.80 -5.77 2.12
C VAL A 32 4.43 -4.40 1.95
N GLY A 33 4.64 -3.69 3.05
CA GLY A 33 5.31 -2.41 3.04
C GLY A 33 5.86 -2.02 4.40
N PHE A 34 6.56 -0.90 4.44
CA PHE A 34 7.23 -0.37 5.61
C PHE A 34 6.54 0.92 6.09
N GLN A 35 6.21 0.98 7.37
CA GLN A 35 5.53 2.13 7.94
C GLN A 35 6.45 3.36 7.99
N HIS A 36 5.89 4.53 7.74
CA HIS A 36 6.53 5.79 8.08
C HIS A 36 6.36 6.10 9.57
N VAL A 37 7.47 6.31 10.26
CA VAL A 37 7.51 6.75 11.66
C VAL A 37 8.30 8.05 11.70
N GLN A 38 7.69 9.12 12.21
CA GLN A 38 8.31 10.46 12.24
C GLN A 38 8.80 10.92 10.85
N GLY A 39 8.01 10.64 9.81
CA GLY A 39 8.30 11.04 8.42
C GLY A 39 9.38 10.23 7.72
N ARG A 40 9.88 9.14 8.32
CA ARG A 40 10.88 8.26 7.71
C ARG A 40 10.35 6.85 7.55
N VAL A 41 10.67 6.21 6.43
CA VAL A 41 10.40 4.79 6.21
C VAL A 41 11.25 3.97 7.17
N ARG A 42 10.59 3.17 8.01
CA ARG A 42 11.24 2.30 9.01
C ARG A 42 11.18 0.85 8.56
N GLN A 43 12.34 0.30 8.17
CA GLN A 43 12.44 -1.08 7.66
C GLN A 43 12.14 -2.16 8.72
N ASP A 44 12.24 -1.81 10.00
CA ASP A 44 11.85 -2.65 11.14
C ASP A 44 10.33 -2.62 11.42
N HIS A 45 9.59 -1.69 10.81
CA HIS A 45 8.14 -1.54 10.99
C HIS A 45 7.36 -2.08 9.78
N LEU A 46 7.35 -3.40 9.64
CA LEU A 46 6.63 -4.09 8.58
C LEU A 46 5.10 -4.02 8.75
N ARG A 47 4.40 -3.86 7.63
CA ARG A 47 2.93 -3.93 7.54
C ARG A 47 2.52 -4.81 6.37
N THR A 48 1.57 -5.69 6.63
CA THR A 48 0.85 -6.48 5.62
C THR A 48 -0.57 -5.95 5.51
N PHE A 49 -1.07 -5.74 4.30
CA PHE A 49 -2.39 -5.18 4.08
C PHE A 49 -3.02 -5.65 2.76
N ARG A 50 -4.34 -5.49 2.64
CA ARG A 50 -5.11 -5.72 1.43
C ARG A 50 -5.46 -4.38 0.77
N GLY A 51 -5.78 -4.41 -0.53
CA GLY A 51 -6.23 -3.21 -1.25
C GLY A 51 -7.42 -2.51 -0.60
N ALA A 52 -8.34 -3.28 0.00
CA ALA A 52 -9.51 -2.75 0.73
C ALA A 52 -9.16 -1.97 2.00
N GLU A 53 -7.96 -2.14 2.55
CA GLU A 53 -7.48 -1.41 3.73
C GLU A 53 -6.82 -0.08 3.34
N VAL A 54 -6.62 0.19 2.05
CA VAL A 54 -6.04 1.44 1.53
C VAL A 54 -7.10 2.53 1.48
N GLN A 55 -6.84 3.63 2.17
CA GLN A 55 -7.71 4.80 2.24
C GLN A 55 -7.31 5.89 1.25
N ALA A 56 -6.01 6.05 0.99
CA ALA A 56 -5.47 7.04 0.08
C ALA A 56 -4.14 6.62 -0.51
N VAL A 57 -3.80 7.15 -1.68
CA VAL A 57 -2.50 7.00 -2.34
C VAL A 57 -1.79 8.34 -2.39
N ARG A 58 -0.46 8.35 -2.28
CA ARG A 58 0.34 9.55 -2.43
C ARG A 58 0.43 9.94 -3.91
N VAL A 59 0.07 11.17 -4.19
CA VAL A 59 0.23 11.89 -5.47
C VAL A 59 1.08 13.14 -5.23
N PRO A 60 1.58 13.84 -6.27
CA PRO A 60 2.42 15.03 -6.11
C PRO A 60 1.80 16.10 -5.20
N GLU A 61 0.49 16.28 -5.27
CA GLU A 61 -0.27 17.30 -4.55
C GLU A 61 -0.60 16.90 -3.09
N GLY A 62 -0.36 15.64 -2.71
CA GLY A 62 -0.67 15.13 -1.37
C GLY A 62 -1.24 13.71 -1.37
N PHE A 63 -2.12 13.40 -0.43
CA PHE A 63 -2.82 12.12 -0.42
C PHE A 63 -4.18 12.25 -1.07
N GLN A 64 -4.41 11.47 -2.11
CA GLN A 64 -5.70 11.39 -2.79
C GLN A 64 -6.47 10.16 -2.29
N LYS A 65 -7.69 10.40 -1.79
CA LYS A 65 -8.57 9.36 -1.26
C LYS A 65 -8.94 8.35 -2.36
N VAL A 66 -8.88 7.07 -2.03
CA VAL A 66 -9.40 5.99 -2.88
C VAL A 66 -10.90 5.86 -2.60
N LEU A 67 -11.73 6.00 -3.63
CA LEU A 67 -13.17 5.83 -3.48
C LEU A 67 -13.52 4.34 -3.27
N PRO A 68 -14.45 4.02 -2.35
CA PRO A 68 -14.96 2.65 -2.22
C PRO A 68 -15.51 2.16 -3.56
N GLY A 69 -15.03 1.01 -4.04
CA GLY A 69 -15.42 0.44 -5.35
C GLY A 69 -14.42 0.72 -6.48
N VAL A 70 -13.49 1.67 -6.30
CA VAL A 70 -12.28 1.73 -7.13
C VAL A 70 -11.34 0.66 -6.60
N LEU A 71 -11.37 -0.52 -7.23
CA LEU A 71 -10.35 -1.53 -7.00
C LEU A 71 -9.01 -0.86 -7.22
N VAL A 72 -8.17 -0.80 -6.18
CA VAL A 72 -6.76 -0.51 -6.40
C VAL A 72 -6.23 -1.76 -7.08
N ALA A 73 -6.34 -1.78 -8.42
CA ALA A 73 -6.06 -2.96 -9.22
C ALA A 73 -4.70 -3.52 -8.81
N ASP A 74 -4.66 -4.80 -8.49
CA ASP A 74 -3.39 -5.46 -8.36
C ASP A 74 -2.78 -5.49 -9.75
N THR A 75 -1.62 -4.86 -9.94
CA THR A 75 -0.90 -5.11 -11.19
C THR A 75 -0.33 -6.52 -11.11
N GLU A 76 -1.05 -7.46 -11.71
CA GLU A 76 -0.48 -8.70 -12.19
C GLU A 76 0.50 -8.30 -13.30
N ARG A 77 1.77 -8.19 -12.96
CA ARG A 77 2.82 -8.25 -13.97
C ARG A 77 2.85 -9.72 -14.42
N GLU A 78 2.13 -10.01 -15.50
CA GLU A 78 2.50 -11.11 -16.39
C GLU A 78 3.87 -10.78 -16.98
N GLU A 79 4.94 -11.17 -16.29
CA GLU A 79 6.24 -11.30 -16.93
C GLU A 79 6.53 -12.79 -17.17
N GLY A 80 6.28 -13.19 -18.42
CA GLY A 80 7.10 -14.14 -19.15
C GLY A 80 7.20 -15.56 -18.60
N ILE A 81 6.28 -16.43 -19.02
CA ILE A 81 6.63 -17.83 -19.24
C ILE A 81 7.24 -17.90 -20.65
N LYS A 82 8.51 -18.32 -20.70
CA LYS A 82 9.29 -18.60 -21.90
C LYS A 82 8.66 -19.69 -22.76
#